data_AF-A0AAW8ARI5-F1
#
_entry.id   AF-A0AAW8ARI5-F1
#
_cell.length_a   1.000
_cell.length_b   1.000
_cell.length_c   1.000
_cell.angle_alpha   90.00
_cell.angle_beta   90.00
_cell.angle_gamma   90.00
#
_symmetry.space_group_name_H-M   'P 1'
#
loop_
_entity.id
_entity.type
_entity.pdbx_description
1 polymer ?
#
loop_
_entity_poly.entity_id
_entity_poly.type
_entity_poly.pdbx_seq_one_letter_code
_entity_poly.pdbx_strand_id
1 'polypeptide(L)'
;PEGFAKALREQKAVGVTDTTFRDAHQSLLATRVRTSGLLGVAGHVARLTPELLSIEAWGGATYDVGLRFLHEDPWYRLAALREAIPN
;
A
#
# COMPACT_ATOMS: atom_id res chain seq x y z
N PRO A 1 -4.65 -2.49 19.45
CA PRO A 1 -5.14 -3.50 18.46
C PRO A 1 -6.54 -4.02 18.81
N GLU A 2 -6.81 -4.38 20.07
CA GLU A 2 -8.10 -4.94 20.51
C GLU A 2 -9.29 -4.01 20.27
N GLY A 3 -9.19 -2.73 20.66
CA GLY A 3 -10.24 -1.74 20.43
C GLY A 3 -10.57 -1.54 18.94
N PHE A 4 -9.54 -1.48 18.09
CA PHE A 4 -9.70 -1.42 16.64
C PHE A 4 -10.40 -2.66 16.09
N ALA A 5 -9.98 -3.84 16.53
CA ALA A 5 -10.58 -5.11 16.09
C ALA A 5 -12.02 -5.28 16.59
N LYS A 6 -12.39 -4.67 17.73
CA LYS A 6 -13.79 -4.59 18.18
C LYS A 6 -14.59 -3.64 17.28
N ALA A 7 -14.10 -2.42 17.05
CA ALA A 7 -14.77 -1.46 16.17
C ALA A 7 -15.00 -2.00 14.75
N LEU A 8 -14.01 -2.68 14.17
CA LEU A 8 -14.13 -3.31 12.85
C LEU A 8 -15.20 -4.42 12.82
N ARG A 9 -15.37 -5.19 13.91
CA ARG A 9 -16.42 -6.22 14.02
C ARG A 9 -17.82 -5.63 14.18
N GLU A 10 -17.92 -4.45 14.79
CA GLU A 10 -19.18 -3.73 15.01
C GLU A 10 -19.62 -2.93 13.76
N GLN A 11 -18.69 -2.61 12.87
CA GLN A 11 -18.95 -1.94 11.60
C GLN A 11 -19.86 -2.79 10.70
N LYS A 12 -20.92 -2.15 10.15
CA LYS A 12 -21.83 -2.81 9.20
C LYS A 12 -21.27 -2.88 7.77
N ALA A 13 -20.55 -1.84 7.34
CA ALA A 13 -19.94 -1.78 6.02
C ALA A 13 -18.71 -2.70 5.96
N VAL A 14 -18.46 -3.33 4.81
CA VAL A 14 -17.28 -4.18 4.61
C VAL A 14 -16.00 -3.33 4.63
N GLY A 15 -14.99 -3.76 5.37
CA GLY A 15 -13.65 -3.16 5.30
C GLY A 15 -12.97 -3.56 4.00
N VAL A 16 -12.47 -2.58 3.24
CA VAL A 16 -11.80 -2.82 1.96
C VAL A 16 -10.32 -2.49 2.09
N THR A 17 -9.47 -3.42 1.64
CA THR A 17 -8.03 -3.21 1.52
C THR A 17 -7.66 -3.09 0.04
N ASP A 18 -7.02 -1.99 -0.33
CA ASP A 18 -6.50 -1.82 -1.69
C ASP A 18 -5.16 -2.55 -1.84
N THR A 19 -5.07 -3.48 -2.79
CA THR A 19 -3.86 -4.27 -3.08
C THR A 19 -3.06 -3.75 -4.29
N THR A 20 -3.47 -2.62 -4.87
CA THR A 20 -2.85 -2.02 -6.07
C THR A 20 -1.37 -1.71 -5.86
N PHE A 21 -0.96 -1.38 -4.63
CA PHE A 21 0.42 -1.00 -4.30
C PHE A 21 1.34 -2.21 -4.07
N ARG A 22 0.80 -3.44 -4.00
CA ARG A 22 1.55 -4.67 -3.75
C ARG A 22 1.09 -5.83 -4.65
N ASP A 23 0.00 -6.52 -4.27
CA ASP A 23 -0.34 -7.81 -4.89
C ASP A 23 -0.80 -7.70 -6.35
N ALA A 24 -1.46 -6.61 -6.72
CA ALA A 24 -1.96 -6.43 -8.08
C ALA A 24 -0.83 -6.44 -9.11
N HIS A 25 0.22 -5.63 -8.89
CA HIS A 25 1.37 -5.59 -9.80
C HIS A 25 2.35 -6.74 -9.57
N GLN A 26 2.39 -7.33 -8.37
CA GLN A 26 3.09 -8.59 -8.17
C GLN A 26 2.51 -9.69 -9.07
N SER A 27 1.19 -9.74 -9.20
CA SER A 27 0.47 -10.74 -10.01
C SER A 27 0.50 -10.43 -11.50
N LEU A 28 0.30 -9.17 -11.89
CA LEU A 28 0.07 -8.79 -13.29
C LEU A 28 1.32 -8.24 -14.00
N LEU A 29 2.28 -7.69 -13.24
CA LEU A 29 3.41 -6.93 -13.77
C LEU A 29 4.76 -7.39 -13.20
N ALA A 30 4.84 -8.64 -12.73
CA ALA A 30 6.05 -9.22 -12.14
C ALA A 30 6.69 -8.33 -11.05
N THR A 31 5.85 -7.64 -10.27
CA THR A 31 6.25 -6.72 -9.18
C THR A 31 7.04 -5.49 -9.65
N ARG A 32 6.95 -5.10 -10.93
CA ARG A 32 7.81 -4.07 -11.54
C ARG A 32 7.31 -2.63 -11.43
N VAL A 33 6.27 -2.36 -10.65
CA VAL A 33 5.83 -0.98 -10.42
C VAL A 33 6.84 -0.26 -9.52
N ARG A 34 7.32 0.90 -10.01
CA ARG A 34 8.36 1.73 -9.37
C ARG A 34 7.79 2.66 -8.31
N THR A 35 8.65 3.07 -7.39
CA THR A 35 8.29 3.97 -6.28
C THR A 35 7.69 5.29 -6.77
N SER A 36 8.25 5.87 -7.84
CA SER A 36 7.77 7.13 -8.40
C SER A 36 6.32 7.08 -8.88
N GLY A 37 5.91 5.97 -9.51
CA GLY A 37 4.54 5.78 -9.99
C GLY A 37 3.54 5.70 -8.83
N LEU A 38 3.89 4.95 -7.78
CA LEU A 38 3.06 4.84 -6.57
C LEU A 38 2.94 6.18 -5.85
N LEU A 39 4.04 6.92 -5.69
CA LEU A 39 4.03 8.23 -5.04
C LEU A 39 3.23 9.28 -5.81
N GLY A 40 3.21 9.22 -7.14
CA GLY A 40 2.43 10.13 -7.97
C GLY A 40 0.92 10.07 -7.70
N VAL A 41 0.41 8.92 -7.24
CA VAL A 41 -1.02 8.71 -6.95
C VAL A 41 -1.34 8.63 -5.46
N ALA A 42 -0.36 8.35 -4.60
CA ALA A 42 -0.56 8.12 -3.16
C ALA A 42 -1.42 9.17 -2.46
N GLY A 43 -1.10 10.46 -2.65
CA GLY A 43 -1.86 11.55 -2.03
C GLY A 43 -3.30 11.67 -2.54
N HIS A 44 -3.60 11.20 -3.75
CA HIS A 44 -4.97 11.16 -4.27
C HIS A 44 -5.77 10.05 -3.60
N VAL A 45 -5.19 8.85 -3.49
CA VAL A 45 -5.82 7.72 -2.78
C VAL A 45 -6.14 8.13 -1.33
N ALA A 46 -5.16 8.72 -0.62
CA ALA A 46 -5.35 9.21 0.74
C ALA A 46 -6.58 10.14 0.90
N ARG A 47 -6.78 11.08 -0.04
CA ARG A 47 -7.85 12.09 0.03
C ARG A 47 -9.19 11.62 -0.52
N LEU A 48 -9.18 10.76 -1.54
CA LEU A 48 -10.37 10.39 -2.30
C LEU A 48 -11.01 9.08 -1.81
N THR A 49 -10.26 8.25 -1.10
CA THR A 49 -10.76 6.99 -0.52
C THR A 49 -10.41 6.86 0.97
N PRO A 50 -10.80 7.84 1.82
CA PRO A 50 -10.51 7.81 3.26
C PRO A 50 -11.17 6.65 4.02
N GLU A 51 -12.12 5.95 3.40
CA GLU A 51 -12.86 4.80 3.95
C GLU A 51 -12.14 3.46 3.80
N LEU A 52 -11.00 3.41 3.07
CA LEU A 52 -10.20 2.19 2.97
C LEU A 52 -9.74 1.74 4.37
N LEU A 53 -9.88 0.45 4.64
CA LEU A 53 -9.36 -0.16 5.87
C LEU A 53 -7.84 -0.09 5.91
N SER A 54 -7.21 -0.38 4.77
CA SER A 54 -5.77 -0.31 4.61
C SER A 54 -5.38 -0.27 3.14
N ILE A 55 -4.11 0.07 2.90
CA ILE A 55 -3.46 -0.12 1.61
C ILE A 55 -2.36 -1.15 1.82
N GLU A 56 -2.42 -2.24 1.07
CA GLU A 56 -1.35 -3.21 1.03
C GLU A 56 -0.25 -2.68 0.10
N ALA A 57 0.83 -2.17 0.71
CA ALA A 57 1.90 -1.47 -0.01
C ALA A 57 3.30 -2.06 0.20
N TRP A 58 3.43 -3.16 0.94
CA TRP A 58 4.74 -3.69 1.33
C TRP A 58 4.71 -5.19 1.62
N GLY A 59 5.90 -5.82 1.62
CA GLY A 59 6.06 -7.27 1.79
C GLY A 59 5.90 -8.04 0.47
N GLY A 60 5.76 -9.37 0.57
CA GLY A 60 5.78 -10.25 -0.59
C GLY A 60 7.07 -10.10 -1.42
N ALA A 61 6.94 -10.08 -2.74
CA ALA A 61 8.09 -9.95 -3.64
C ALA A 61 8.63 -8.51 -3.73
N THR A 62 7.93 -7.50 -3.20
CA THR A 62 8.30 -6.08 -3.41
C THR A 62 9.66 -5.72 -2.80
N TYR A 63 10.03 -6.36 -1.69
CA TYR A 63 11.34 -6.14 -1.04
C TYR A 63 12.48 -6.62 -1.94
N ASP A 64 12.44 -7.88 -2.36
CA ASP A 64 13.47 -8.50 -3.19
C ASP A 64 13.54 -7.83 -4.58
N VAL A 65 12.39 -7.59 -5.20
CA VAL A 65 12.32 -7.00 -6.53
C VAL A 65 12.77 -5.54 -6.55
N GLY A 66 12.44 -4.77 -5.51
CA GLY A 66 12.90 -3.39 -5.35
C GLY A 66 14.42 -3.30 -5.44
N LEU A 67 15.11 -4.13 -4.66
CA LEU A 67 16.57 -4.16 -4.61
C LEU A 67 17.18 -4.76 -5.89
N ARG A 68 16.73 -5.96 -6.31
CA ARG A 68 17.39 -6.73 -7.37
C ARG A 68 17.14 -6.21 -8.78
N PHE A 69 15.95 -5.67 -9.06
CA PHE A 69 15.53 -5.38 -10.43
C PHE A 69 15.14 -3.92 -10.66
N LEU A 70 14.70 -3.20 -9.63
CA LEU A 70 14.35 -1.78 -9.75
C LEU A 70 15.49 -0.86 -9.29
N HIS A 71 16.47 -1.40 -8.58
CA HIS A 71 17.57 -0.67 -7.94
C HIS A 71 17.06 0.46 -7.04
N GLU A 72 15.98 0.20 -6.32
CA GLU A 72 15.32 1.13 -5.39
C GLU A 72 15.36 0.56 -3.97
N ASP A 73 15.50 1.44 -2.98
CA ASP A 73 15.41 1.06 -1.57
C ASP A 73 13.94 0.83 -1.17
N PRO A 74 13.55 -0.41 -0.75
CA PRO A 74 12.19 -0.70 -0.32
C PRO A 74 11.82 -0.02 1.01
N TRP A 75 12.79 0.40 1.82
CA TRP A 75 12.55 1.16 3.05
C TRP A 75 12.21 2.62 2.73
N TYR A 76 12.96 3.25 1.82
CA TYR A 76 12.60 4.56 1.28
C TYR A 76 11.19 4.56 0.70
N ARG A 77 10.82 3.55 -0.11
CA ARG A 77 9.46 3.41 -0.64
C ARG A 77 8.41 3.42 0.47
N LEU A 78 8.61 2.63 1.52
CA LEU A 78 7.69 2.54 2.65
C LEU A 78 7.57 3.87 3.41
N ALA A 79 8.69 4.54 3.69
CA ALA A 79 8.72 5.81 4.40
C ALA A 79 8.03 6.93 3.58
N ALA A 80 8.34 7.04 2.29
CA ALA A 80 7.76 8.05 1.41
C ALA A 80 6.25 7.84 1.22
N LEU A 81 5.79 6.59 1.10
CA LEU A 81 4.36 6.28 1.04
C LEU A 81 3.64 6.62 2.36
N ARG A 82 4.29 6.35 3.51
CA ARG A 82 3.74 6.71 4.82
C ARG A 82 3.58 8.22 5.00
N GLU A 83 4.51 9.01 4.46
CA GLU A 83 4.41 10.47 4.48
C GLU A 83 3.28 10.97 3.56
N ALA A 84 3.13 10.38 2.38
CA ALA A 84 2.11 10.76 1.40
C ALA A 84 0.69 10.34 1.79
N ILE A 85 0.54 9.33 2.67
CA ILE A 85 -0.74 8.74 3.11
C ILE A 85 -0.79 8.77 4.65
N PRO A 86 -1.08 9.94 5.26
CA PRO A 86 -0.95 10.12 6.71
C PRO A 86 -2.18 9.66 7.53
N ASN A 87 -3.33 9.49 6.88
CA ASN A 87 -4.63 9.19 7.50
C ASN A 87 -4.88 7.70 7.71
#